data_AF-A0A1B9GKD0-F1
#
_entry.id   AF-A0A1B9GKD0-F1
#
_cell.length_a   1.000
_cell.length_b   1.000
_cell.length_c   1.000
_cell.angle_alpha   90.00
_cell.angle_beta   90.00
_cell.angle_gamma   90.00
#
_symmetry.space_group_name_H-M   'P 1'
#
loop_
_entity.id
_entity.type
_entity.pdbx_description
1 polymer ?
#
loop_
_entity_poly.entity_id
_entity_poly.type
_entity_poly.pdbx_seq_one_letter_code
_entity_poly.pdbx_strand_id
1 'polypeptide(L)'
;MPSRWSLRKDNDSMSSMPRSGPAPLTRQAVGIDKLLAVYDEYPQTIQLLENTQVALERAEIDAQAAEDRKHQAEEELKTEKQGRENDRQAAEKAKTAALKKAEEDVRTAKRDTEKKVRDELNPKIVELEKKLKAMTTDRDNNKKELGTLRTQMNGWINGMERLHKERIAGDEKERKAAEERKVLAEKLKVLDEEILAGLRKAQEKPKDEEVTPASKAESVGEKK
;
A
#
# COMPACT_ATOMS: atom_id res chain seq x y z
N MET A 1 -24.81 42.57 -3.12
CA MET A 1 -24.68 44.04 -2.97
C MET A 1 -25.03 44.70 -4.30
N PRO A 2 -25.99 45.63 -4.32
CA PRO A 2 -26.49 46.27 -5.54
C PRO A 2 -25.78 47.59 -5.81
N SER A 3 -25.67 48.01 -7.07
CA SER A 3 -25.82 49.43 -7.45
C SER A 3 -25.80 49.68 -8.96
N ARG A 4 -26.90 50.33 -9.38
CA ARG A 4 -27.00 51.44 -10.35
C ARG A 4 -26.52 51.21 -11.78
N TRP A 5 -27.49 50.82 -12.61
CA TRP A 5 -27.61 51.41 -13.93
C TRP A 5 -28.27 52.78 -13.83
N SER A 6 -27.58 53.75 -14.39
CA SER A 6 -27.93 55.17 -14.47
C SER A 6 -28.57 55.49 -15.82
N LEU A 7 -29.68 56.21 -15.73
CA LEU A 7 -30.21 57.20 -16.69
C LEU A 7 -30.44 56.76 -18.14
N ARG A 8 -31.71 56.49 -18.46
CA ARG A 8 -32.37 57.17 -19.59
C ARG A 8 -33.62 57.87 -19.07
N LYS A 9 -33.56 59.21 -19.08
CA LYS A 9 -34.74 60.07 -19.05
C LYS A 9 -35.27 60.09 -20.47
N ASP A 10 -36.32 59.33 -20.73
CA ASP A 10 -37.08 59.47 -21.96
C ASP A 10 -38.09 60.61 -21.78
N ASN A 11 -37.82 61.67 -22.52
CA ASN A 11 -38.81 62.37 -23.34
C ASN A 11 -40.05 62.94 -22.63
N ASP A 12 -39.85 64.07 -21.94
CA ASP A 12 -40.89 65.09 -21.79
C ASP A 12 -41.18 65.70 -23.18
N SER A 13 -41.96 65.01 -24.00
CA SER A 13 -42.69 65.63 -25.12
C SER A 13 -44.13 65.83 -24.66
N MET A 14 -44.32 66.73 -23.69
CA MET A 14 -45.62 67.37 -23.51
C MET A 14 -45.88 68.19 -24.76
N SER A 15 -46.54 67.56 -25.72
CA SER A 15 -47.17 68.23 -26.86
C SER A 15 -48.15 69.24 -26.29
N SER A 16 -47.72 70.49 -26.28
CA SER A 16 -48.50 71.64 -25.88
C SER A 16 -49.73 71.71 -26.79
N MET A 17 -50.86 71.19 -26.31
CA MET A 17 -52.14 71.51 -26.94
C MET A 17 -52.29 73.03 -26.89
N PRO A 18 -52.54 73.71 -28.03
CA PRO A 18 -52.89 75.11 -28.00
C PRO A 18 -54.24 75.19 -27.29
N ARG A 19 -54.24 75.60 -26.03
CA ARG A 19 -55.45 76.05 -25.35
C ARG A 19 -55.94 77.28 -26.11
N SER A 20 -56.85 77.09 -27.05
CA SER A 20 -57.62 78.17 -27.64
C SER A 20 -58.47 78.79 -26.52
N GLY A 21 -57.95 79.84 -25.88
CA GLY A 21 -58.76 80.72 -25.07
C GLY A 21 -59.89 81.30 -25.93
N PRO A 22 -61.07 81.56 -25.37
CA PRO A 22 -62.17 82.14 -26.13
C PRO A 22 -61.72 83.51 -26.65
N ALA A 23 -61.84 83.73 -27.96
CA ALA A 23 -61.54 85.01 -28.59
C ALA A 23 -62.36 86.13 -27.93
N PRO A 24 -61.84 87.37 -27.85
CA PRO A 24 -62.58 88.48 -27.26
C PRO A 24 -63.81 88.78 -28.13
N LEU A 25 -65.00 88.82 -27.51
CA LEU A 25 -66.26 89.16 -28.16
C LEU A 25 -66.20 90.59 -28.70
N THR A 26 -65.77 90.75 -29.95
CA THR A 26 -65.95 91.97 -30.71
C THR A 26 -67.45 92.13 -30.97
N ARG A 27 -68.05 93.18 -30.36
CA ARG A 27 -69.46 93.54 -30.57
C ARG A 27 -69.66 94.13 -31.96
N GLN A 28 -69.58 93.31 -33.00
CA GLN A 28 -70.15 93.64 -34.31
C GLN A 28 -71.67 93.52 -34.22
N ALA A 29 -72.41 94.51 -34.74
CA ALA A 29 -73.86 94.43 -34.85
C ALA A 29 -74.21 93.27 -35.79
N VAL A 30 -74.75 92.19 -35.23
CA VAL A 30 -75.17 91.02 -35.98
C VAL A 30 -76.52 91.34 -36.61
N GLY A 31 -76.57 91.42 -37.94
CA GLY A 31 -77.82 91.59 -38.68
C GLY A 31 -78.78 90.44 -38.42
N ILE A 32 -80.08 90.71 -38.44
CA ILE A 32 -81.15 89.75 -38.11
C ILE A 32 -81.03 88.46 -38.93
N ASP A 33 -80.63 88.57 -40.20
CA ASP A 33 -80.46 87.42 -41.11
C ASP A 33 -79.36 86.45 -40.65
N LYS A 34 -78.27 86.95 -40.05
CA LYS A 34 -77.21 86.10 -39.49
C LYS A 34 -77.64 85.43 -38.19
N LEU A 35 -78.47 86.08 -37.39
CA LEU A 35 -79.04 85.48 -36.17
C LEU A 35 -80.04 84.37 -36.52
N LEU A 36 -80.85 84.55 -37.57
CA LEU A 36 -81.77 83.53 -38.08
C LEU A 36 -81.01 82.33 -38.65
N ALA A 37 -79.96 82.53 -39.46
CA ALA A 37 -79.15 81.42 -39.97
C ALA A 37 -78.50 80.60 -38.85
N VAL A 38 -77.96 81.28 -37.82
CA VAL A 38 -77.42 80.61 -36.63
C VAL A 38 -78.52 79.89 -35.85
N TYR A 39 -79.73 80.44 -35.77
CA TYR A 39 -80.87 79.82 -35.11
C TYR A 39 -81.37 78.57 -35.86
N ASP A 40 -81.36 78.60 -37.20
CA ASP A 40 -81.76 77.48 -38.05
C ASP A 40 -80.70 76.36 -38.08
N GLU A 41 -79.41 76.70 -37.99
CA GLU A 41 -78.29 75.75 -37.90
C GLU A 41 -78.08 75.20 -36.49
N TYR A 42 -78.56 75.90 -35.45
CA TYR A 42 -78.39 75.53 -34.05
C TYR A 42 -78.78 74.08 -33.72
N PRO A 43 -79.94 73.56 -34.17
CA PRO A 43 -80.32 72.17 -33.92
C PRO A 43 -79.34 71.15 -34.53
N GLN A 44 -78.77 71.45 -35.70
CA GLN A 44 -77.79 70.59 -36.34
C GLN A 44 -76.45 70.63 -35.59
N THR A 45 -76.02 71.80 -35.11
CA THR A 45 -74.80 71.91 -34.31
C THR A 45 -74.91 71.19 -32.96
N ILE A 46 -76.09 71.21 -32.32
CA ILE A 46 -76.36 70.43 -31.10
C ILE A 46 -76.27 68.93 -31.39
N GLN A 47 -76.95 68.44 -32.43
CA GLN A 47 -76.86 67.02 -32.80
C GLN A 47 -75.42 66.59 -33.10
N LEU A 48 -74.63 67.45 -33.76
CA LEU A 48 -73.23 67.16 -34.04
C LEU A 48 -72.40 67.10 -32.76
N LEU A 49 -72.62 68.01 -31.81
CA LEU A 49 -71.99 68.02 -30.50
C LEU A 49 -72.33 66.74 -29.72
N GLU A 50 -73.62 66.37 -29.63
CA GLU A 50 -74.09 65.16 -28.95
C GLU A 50 -73.47 63.90 -29.58
N ASN A 51 -73.42 63.81 -30.91
CA ASN A 51 -72.77 62.70 -31.61
C ASN A 51 -71.27 62.62 -31.31
N THR A 52 -70.58 63.77 -31.24
CA THR A 52 -69.15 63.80 -30.88
C THR A 52 -68.91 63.45 -29.42
N GLN A 53 -69.81 63.82 -28.50
CA GLN A 53 -69.74 63.41 -27.09
C GLN A 53 -69.91 61.91 -26.94
N VAL A 54 -70.92 61.31 -27.60
CA VAL A 54 -71.11 59.85 -27.57
C VAL A 54 -69.93 59.12 -28.21
N ALA A 55 -69.35 59.66 -29.28
CA ALA A 55 -68.14 59.08 -29.88
C ALA A 55 -66.92 59.20 -28.97
N LEU A 56 -66.77 60.31 -28.24
CA LEU A 56 -65.71 60.53 -27.27
C LEU A 56 -65.85 59.55 -26.08
N GLU A 57 -67.05 59.44 -25.50
CA GLU A 57 -67.31 58.50 -24.40
C GLU A 57 -67.03 57.05 -24.80
N ARG A 58 -67.41 56.65 -26.01
CA ARG A 58 -67.07 55.31 -26.54
C ARG A 58 -65.56 55.13 -26.72
N ALA A 59 -64.87 56.14 -27.26
CA ALA A 59 -63.43 56.09 -27.42
C ALA A 59 -62.68 56.04 -26.07
N GLU A 60 -63.18 56.74 -25.05
CA GLU A 60 -62.65 56.68 -23.68
C GLU A 60 -62.84 55.30 -23.05
N ILE A 61 -64.02 54.68 -23.22
CA ILE A 61 -64.30 53.31 -22.77
C ILE A 61 -63.40 52.31 -23.50
N ASP A 62 -63.25 52.44 -24.82
CA ASP A 62 -62.39 51.56 -25.62
C ASP A 62 -60.91 51.71 -25.24
N ALA A 63 -60.47 52.94 -24.94
CA ALA A 63 -59.12 53.22 -24.45
C ALA A 63 -58.88 52.59 -23.07
N GLN A 64 -59.81 52.73 -22.12
CA GLN A 64 -59.73 52.08 -20.81
C GLN A 64 -59.69 50.55 -20.95
N ALA A 65 -60.55 49.97 -21.79
CA ALA A 65 -60.54 48.53 -22.04
C ALA A 65 -59.22 48.05 -22.66
N ALA A 66 -58.57 48.86 -23.51
CA ALA A 66 -57.26 48.55 -24.06
C ALA A 66 -56.14 48.64 -22.99
N GLU A 67 -56.20 49.63 -22.10
CA GLU A 67 -55.28 49.76 -20.97
C GLU A 67 -55.42 48.59 -19.98
N ASP A 68 -56.65 48.16 -19.67
CA ASP A 68 -56.90 47.00 -18.82
C ASP A 68 -56.34 45.71 -19.44
N ARG A 69 -56.54 45.49 -20.75
CA ARG A 69 -55.97 44.34 -21.47
C ARG A 69 -54.44 44.39 -21.47
N LYS A 70 -53.86 45.57 -21.63
CA LYS A 70 -52.40 45.75 -21.55
C LYS A 70 -51.89 45.41 -20.15
N HIS A 71 -52.57 45.89 -19.10
CA HIS A 71 -52.20 45.58 -17.72
C HIS A 71 -52.30 44.06 -17.43
N GLN A 72 -53.37 43.40 -17.90
CA GLN A 72 -53.51 41.95 -17.78
C GLN A 72 -52.36 41.21 -18.48
N ALA A 73 -52.03 41.59 -19.71
CA ALA A 73 -50.93 40.99 -20.45
C ALA A 73 -49.56 41.23 -19.77
N GLU A 74 -49.36 42.40 -19.15
CA GLU A 74 -48.14 42.70 -18.38
C GLU A 74 -48.02 41.84 -17.12
N GLU A 75 -49.13 41.61 -16.40
CA GLU A 75 -49.16 40.71 -15.23
C GLU A 75 -48.95 39.24 -15.61
N GLU A 76 -49.57 38.77 -16.69
CA GLU A 76 -49.31 37.44 -17.26
C GLU A 76 -47.84 37.27 -17.65
N LEU A 77 -47.24 38.26 -18.31
CA LEU A 77 -45.83 38.23 -18.70
C LEU A 77 -44.89 38.29 -17.48
N LYS A 78 -45.25 38.99 -16.40
CA LYS A 78 -44.49 38.96 -15.14
C LYS A 78 -44.56 37.60 -14.48
N THR A 79 -45.74 37.01 -14.37
CA THR A 79 -45.92 35.68 -13.75
C THR A 79 -45.23 34.58 -14.55
N GLU A 80 -45.28 34.65 -15.88
CA GLU A 80 -44.60 33.71 -16.78
C GLU A 80 -43.07 33.81 -16.66
N LYS A 81 -42.51 35.02 -16.63
CA LYS A 81 -41.08 35.25 -16.36
C LYS A 81 -40.65 34.72 -14.99
N GLN A 82 -41.47 34.96 -13.96
CA GLN A 82 -41.19 34.46 -12.62
C GLN A 82 -41.25 32.93 -12.56
N GLY A 83 -42.21 32.31 -13.25
CA GLY A 83 -42.33 30.85 -13.38
C GLY A 83 -41.09 30.25 -14.03
N ARG A 84 -40.65 30.79 -15.18
CA ARG A 84 -39.42 30.33 -15.86
C ARG A 84 -38.16 30.46 -14.99
N GLU A 85 -38.03 31.55 -14.25
CA GLU A 85 -36.88 31.73 -13.35
C GLU A 85 -36.92 30.73 -12.18
N ASN A 86 -38.10 30.46 -11.62
CA ASN A 86 -38.27 29.44 -10.58
C ASN A 86 -37.92 28.04 -11.12
N ASP A 87 -38.39 27.69 -12.32
CA ASP A 87 -38.09 26.40 -12.97
C ASP A 87 -36.61 26.25 -13.25
N ARG A 88 -35.96 27.31 -13.73
CA ARG A 88 -34.50 27.35 -13.94
C ARG A 88 -33.75 27.12 -12.63
N GLN A 89 -34.15 27.80 -11.55
CA GLN A 89 -33.54 27.61 -10.23
C GLN A 89 -33.77 26.20 -9.69
N ALA A 90 -34.95 25.63 -9.89
CA ALA A 90 -35.24 24.24 -9.52
C ALA A 90 -34.39 23.25 -10.31
N ALA A 91 -34.22 23.46 -11.62
CA ALA A 91 -33.38 22.63 -12.47
C ALA A 91 -31.89 22.68 -12.05
N GLU A 92 -31.37 23.87 -11.75
CA GLU A 92 -29.98 24.01 -11.24
C GLU A 92 -29.80 23.35 -9.86
N LYS A 93 -30.78 23.48 -8.96
CA LYS A 93 -30.77 22.77 -7.67
C LYS A 93 -30.81 21.26 -7.85
N ALA A 94 -31.65 20.75 -8.75
CA ALA A 94 -31.73 19.33 -9.05
C ALA A 94 -30.43 18.79 -9.65
N LYS A 95 -29.83 19.53 -10.59
CA LYS A 95 -28.52 19.20 -11.18
C LYS A 95 -27.42 19.13 -10.14
N THR A 96 -27.32 20.14 -9.26
CA THR A 96 -26.31 20.16 -8.19
C THR A 96 -26.53 19.05 -7.16
N ALA A 97 -27.77 18.74 -6.80
CA ALA A 97 -28.09 17.62 -5.93
C ALA A 97 -27.74 16.27 -6.56
N ALA A 98 -28.02 16.08 -7.85
CA ALA A 98 -27.67 14.87 -8.59
C ALA A 98 -26.15 14.66 -8.67
N LEU A 99 -25.38 15.73 -8.92
CA LEU A 99 -23.91 15.68 -8.92
C LEU A 99 -23.36 15.30 -7.56
N LYS A 100 -23.86 15.91 -6.47
CA LYS A 100 -23.44 15.55 -5.11
C LYS A 100 -23.72 14.09 -4.78
N LYS A 101 -24.91 13.59 -5.12
CA LYS A 101 -25.27 12.19 -4.89
C LYS A 101 -24.36 11.25 -5.69
N ALA A 102 -24.08 11.57 -6.95
CA ALA A 102 -23.15 10.78 -7.76
C ALA A 102 -21.72 10.78 -7.17
N GLU A 103 -21.24 11.92 -6.66
CA GLU A 103 -19.94 12.00 -5.97
C GLU A 103 -19.91 11.16 -4.69
N GLU A 104 -20.99 11.17 -3.90
CA GLU A 104 -21.13 10.35 -2.69
C GLU A 104 -21.19 8.85 -3.03
N ASP A 105 -21.94 8.47 -4.05
CA ASP A 105 -22.03 7.08 -4.54
C ASP A 105 -20.66 6.58 -5.05
N VAL A 106 -19.90 7.42 -5.77
CA VAL A 106 -18.53 7.06 -6.19
C VAL A 106 -17.59 6.95 -4.99
N ARG A 107 -17.69 7.83 -4.00
CA ARG A 107 -16.85 7.76 -2.78
C ARG A 107 -17.16 6.52 -1.95
N THR A 108 -18.42 6.16 -1.80
CA THR A 108 -18.84 4.95 -1.07
C THR A 108 -18.40 3.70 -1.80
N ALA A 109 -18.60 3.62 -3.13
CA ALA A 109 -18.11 2.51 -3.94
C ALA A 109 -16.59 2.33 -3.82
N LYS A 110 -15.80 3.41 -3.87
CA LYS A 110 -14.35 3.35 -3.65
C LYS A 110 -14.00 2.80 -2.26
N ARG A 111 -14.62 3.31 -1.20
CA ARG A 111 -14.40 2.82 0.16
C ARG A 111 -14.76 1.34 0.30
N ASP A 112 -15.84 0.88 -0.31
CA ASP A 112 -16.24 -0.52 -0.26
C ASP A 112 -15.26 -1.42 -1.01
N THR A 113 -14.73 -0.98 -2.15
CA THR A 113 -13.67 -1.71 -2.86
C THR A 113 -12.39 -1.77 -2.05
N GLU A 114 -11.95 -0.65 -1.44
CA GLU A 114 -10.78 -0.62 -0.57
C GLU A 114 -10.96 -1.49 0.67
N LYS A 115 -12.15 -1.49 1.25
CA LYS A 115 -12.48 -2.34 2.40
C LYS A 115 -12.41 -3.82 2.02
N LYS A 116 -13.02 -4.23 0.91
CA LYS A 116 -12.92 -5.61 0.40
C LYS A 116 -11.46 -6.03 0.17
N VAL A 117 -10.67 -5.16 -0.48
CA VAL A 117 -9.25 -5.40 -0.71
C VAL A 117 -8.49 -5.54 0.61
N ARG A 118 -8.76 -4.69 1.61
CA ARG A 118 -8.14 -4.81 2.94
C ARG A 118 -8.56 -6.08 3.66
N ASP A 119 -9.85 -6.42 3.64
CA ASP A 119 -10.41 -7.59 4.29
C ASP A 119 -9.88 -8.89 3.65
N GLU A 120 -9.55 -8.89 2.36
CA GLU A 120 -8.91 -10.03 1.67
C GLU A 120 -7.39 -10.09 1.87
N LEU A 121 -6.70 -8.94 1.84
CA LEU A 121 -5.24 -8.90 1.90
C LEU A 121 -4.70 -8.99 3.33
N ASN A 122 -5.31 -8.33 4.31
CA ASN A 122 -4.85 -8.38 5.70
C ASN A 122 -4.74 -9.80 6.27
N PRO A 123 -5.74 -10.70 6.14
CA PRO A 123 -5.60 -12.06 6.66
C PRO A 123 -4.48 -12.82 5.94
N LYS A 124 -4.30 -12.62 4.62
CA LYS A 124 -3.19 -13.22 3.87
C LYS A 124 -1.83 -12.70 4.35
N ILE A 125 -1.72 -11.40 4.61
CA ILE A 125 -0.50 -10.80 5.17
C ILE A 125 -0.19 -11.42 6.53
N VAL A 126 -1.18 -11.50 7.43
CA VAL A 126 -1.01 -12.11 8.77
C VAL A 126 -0.63 -13.59 8.67
N GLU A 127 -1.24 -14.34 7.75
CA GLU A 127 -0.90 -15.74 7.52
C GLU A 127 0.54 -15.89 7.00
N LEU A 128 0.94 -15.05 6.04
CA LEU A 128 2.30 -15.04 5.49
C LEU A 128 3.34 -14.64 6.56
N GLU A 129 3.04 -13.65 7.39
CA GLU A 129 3.90 -13.27 8.53
C GLU A 129 4.06 -14.42 9.53
N LYS A 130 2.97 -15.15 9.81
CA LYS A 130 3.02 -16.34 10.67
C LYS A 130 3.89 -17.44 10.05
N LYS A 131 3.73 -17.71 8.76
CA LYS A 131 4.55 -18.69 8.02
C LYS A 131 6.02 -18.29 8.01
N LEU A 132 6.32 -17.01 7.79
CA LEU A 132 7.67 -16.47 7.81
C LEU A 132 8.32 -16.65 9.18
N LYS A 133 7.61 -16.33 10.26
CA LYS A 133 8.09 -16.53 11.64
C LYS A 133 8.36 -18.00 11.94
N ALA A 134 7.46 -18.89 11.53
CA ALA A 134 7.64 -20.34 11.69
C ALA A 134 8.90 -20.82 10.95
N MET A 135 9.03 -20.51 9.65
CA MET A 135 10.21 -20.90 8.86
C MET A 135 11.51 -20.32 9.41
N THR A 136 11.49 -19.08 9.93
CA THR A 136 12.67 -18.46 10.54
C THR A 136 13.08 -19.20 11.82
N THR A 137 12.10 -19.58 12.64
CA THR A 137 12.33 -20.34 13.87
C THR A 137 12.90 -21.73 13.55
N ASP A 138 12.32 -22.43 12.58
CA ASP A 138 12.78 -23.75 12.15
C ASP A 138 14.20 -23.69 11.59
N ARG A 139 14.50 -22.68 10.77
CA ARG A 139 15.86 -22.44 10.26
C ARG A 139 16.86 -22.21 11.39
N ASP A 140 16.50 -21.42 12.39
CA ASP A 140 17.40 -21.12 13.50
C ASP A 140 17.61 -22.34 14.42
N ASN A 141 16.58 -23.17 14.61
CA ASN A 141 16.69 -24.46 15.30
C ASN A 141 17.60 -25.43 14.53
N ASN A 142 17.37 -25.61 13.23
CA ASN A 142 18.21 -26.45 12.36
C ASN A 142 19.67 -25.98 12.37
N LYS A 143 19.90 -24.65 12.39
CA LYS A 143 21.25 -24.10 12.48
C LYS A 143 21.94 -24.46 13.80
N LYS A 144 21.20 -24.44 14.93
CA LYS A 144 21.72 -24.88 16.23
C LYS A 144 22.03 -26.38 16.22
N GLU A 145 21.10 -27.19 15.73
CA GLU A 145 21.28 -28.65 15.63
C GLU A 145 22.48 -29.01 14.76
N LEU A 146 22.61 -28.41 13.58
CA LEU A 146 23.79 -28.58 12.72
C LEU A 146 25.09 -28.14 13.42
N GLY A 147 25.04 -27.06 14.21
CA GLY A 147 26.17 -26.64 15.04
C GLY A 147 26.57 -27.70 16.06
N THR A 148 25.58 -28.26 16.77
CA THR A 148 25.83 -29.33 17.77
C THR A 148 26.38 -30.61 17.13
N LEU A 149 25.80 -31.04 16.00
CA LEU A 149 26.26 -32.21 15.24
C LEU A 149 27.68 -32.03 14.73
N ARG A 150 28.04 -30.84 14.23
CA ARG A 150 29.42 -30.55 13.82
C ARG A 150 30.40 -30.65 14.98
N THR A 151 30.04 -30.13 16.15
CA THR A 151 30.89 -30.23 17.35
C THR A 151 31.04 -31.69 17.80
N GLN A 152 29.96 -32.47 17.80
CA GLN A 152 30.00 -33.90 18.13
C GLN A 152 30.88 -34.67 17.14
N MET A 153 30.72 -34.42 15.84
CA MET A 153 31.51 -35.05 14.79
C MET A 153 33.00 -34.72 14.95
N ASN A 154 33.35 -33.47 15.23
CA ASN A 154 34.74 -33.09 15.51
C ASN A 154 35.27 -33.78 16.79
N GLY A 155 34.43 -33.94 17.81
CA GLY A 155 34.78 -34.70 19.01
C GLY A 155 35.08 -36.16 18.71
N TRP A 156 34.27 -36.82 17.88
CA TRP A 156 34.50 -38.19 17.45
C TRP A 156 35.76 -38.34 16.58
N ILE A 157 35.99 -37.42 15.65
CA ILE A 157 37.21 -37.41 14.82
C ILE A 157 38.45 -37.33 15.72
N ASN A 158 38.49 -36.34 16.62
CA ASN A 158 39.61 -36.17 17.54
C ASN A 158 39.78 -37.38 18.48
N GLY A 159 38.68 -37.96 18.96
CA GLY A 159 38.69 -39.17 19.77
C GLY A 159 39.26 -40.37 19.02
N MET A 160 38.86 -40.56 17.76
CA MET A 160 39.36 -41.63 16.90
C MET A 160 40.83 -41.43 16.54
N GLU A 161 41.26 -40.20 16.23
CA GLU A 161 42.67 -39.89 16.00
C GLU A 161 43.54 -40.19 17.23
N ARG A 162 43.03 -39.87 18.43
CA ARG A 162 43.71 -40.20 19.68
C ARG A 162 43.82 -41.70 19.88
N LEU A 163 42.73 -42.45 19.74
CA LEU A 163 42.73 -43.91 19.86
C LEU A 163 43.65 -44.56 18.81
N HIS A 164 43.69 -44.01 17.60
CA HIS A 164 44.58 -44.48 16.55
C HIS A 164 46.06 -44.29 16.93
N LYS A 165 46.42 -43.12 17.48
CA LYS A 165 47.78 -42.87 18.00
C LYS A 165 48.12 -43.78 19.17
N GLU A 166 47.18 -43.98 20.10
CA GLU A 166 47.35 -44.89 21.24
C GLU A 166 47.56 -46.34 20.78
N ARG A 167 46.82 -46.80 19.75
CA ARG A 167 47.01 -48.11 19.14
C ARG A 167 48.39 -48.27 18.51
N ILE A 168 48.82 -47.33 17.67
CA ILE A 168 50.16 -47.36 17.06
C ILE A 168 51.25 -47.38 18.13
N ALA A 169 51.11 -46.57 19.19
CA ALA A 169 52.06 -46.56 20.29
C ALA A 169 52.06 -47.88 21.09
N GLY A 170 50.90 -48.54 21.21
CA GLY A 170 50.77 -49.88 21.78
C GLY A 170 51.48 -50.93 20.94
N ASP A 171 51.18 -50.98 19.64
CA ASP A 171 51.78 -51.91 18.69
C ASP A 171 53.32 -51.78 18.66
N GLU A 172 53.83 -50.54 18.69
CA GLU A 172 55.28 -50.27 18.74
C GLU A 172 55.92 -50.74 20.05
N LYS A 173 55.23 -50.58 21.19
CA LYS A 173 55.70 -51.10 22.48
C LYS A 173 55.73 -52.62 22.50
N GLU A 174 54.69 -53.27 21.98
CA GLU A 174 54.64 -54.73 21.87
C GLU A 174 55.74 -55.25 20.96
N ARG A 175 56.00 -54.57 19.83
CA ARG A 175 57.08 -54.91 18.92
C ARG A 175 58.45 -54.83 19.61
N LYS A 176 58.72 -53.74 20.33
CA LYS A 176 59.96 -53.57 21.11
C LYS A 176 60.10 -54.65 22.19
N ALA A 177 59.03 -54.93 22.93
CA ALA A 177 59.04 -55.99 23.93
C ALA A 177 59.29 -57.38 23.31
N ALA A 178 58.77 -57.65 22.11
CA ALA A 178 59.03 -58.88 21.38
C ALA A 178 60.49 -58.97 20.89
N GLU A 179 61.07 -57.87 20.40
CA GLU A 179 62.50 -57.77 20.03
C GLU A 179 63.40 -57.99 21.26
N GLU A 180 63.12 -57.33 22.39
CA GLU A 180 63.84 -57.51 23.65
C GLU A 180 63.76 -58.96 24.16
N ARG A 181 62.59 -59.59 24.07
CA ARG A 181 62.42 -61.03 24.41
C ARG A 181 63.29 -61.93 23.55
N LYS A 182 63.42 -61.64 22.24
CA LYS A 182 64.31 -62.40 21.35
C LYS A 182 65.78 -62.23 21.76
N VAL A 183 66.21 -61.00 22.00
CA VAL A 183 67.59 -60.70 22.44
C VAL A 183 67.89 -61.38 23.78
N LEU A 184 66.97 -61.34 24.74
CA LEU A 184 67.14 -62.03 26.02
C LEU A 184 67.18 -63.54 25.85
N ALA A 185 66.34 -64.12 24.99
CA ALA A 185 66.37 -65.55 24.68
C ALA A 185 67.70 -65.97 24.03
N GLU A 186 68.27 -65.16 23.14
CA GLU A 186 69.60 -65.40 22.56
C GLU A 186 70.70 -65.31 23.62
N LYS A 187 70.66 -64.30 24.50
CA LYS A 187 71.62 -64.19 25.62
C LYS A 187 71.54 -65.40 26.57
N LEU A 188 70.34 -65.88 26.87
CA LEU A 188 70.16 -67.07 27.69
C LEU A 188 70.77 -68.31 27.03
N LYS A 189 70.59 -68.49 25.71
CA LYS A 189 71.25 -69.57 24.98
C LYS A 189 72.78 -69.50 25.04
N VAL A 190 73.35 -68.31 24.87
CA VAL A 190 74.81 -68.12 24.98
C VAL A 190 75.30 -68.45 26.39
N LEU A 191 74.60 -67.99 27.43
CA LEU A 191 74.94 -68.32 28.81
C LEU A 191 74.81 -69.83 29.10
N ASP A 192 73.77 -70.49 28.58
CA ASP A 192 73.61 -71.94 28.69
C ASP A 192 74.75 -72.69 27.98
N GLU A 193 75.19 -72.22 26.81
CA GLU A 193 76.35 -72.77 26.09
C GLU A 193 77.66 -72.56 26.87
N GLU A 194 77.86 -71.40 27.48
CA GLU A 194 79.01 -71.11 28.35
C GLU A 194 79.01 -71.99 29.60
N ILE A 195 77.86 -72.21 30.24
CA ILE A 195 77.69 -73.12 31.38
C ILE A 195 78.04 -74.55 30.94
N LEU A 196 77.51 -75.02 29.82
CA LEU A 196 77.83 -76.36 29.29
C LEU A 196 79.33 -76.49 28.96
N ALA A 197 79.95 -75.45 28.39
CA ALA A 197 81.38 -75.44 28.13
C ALA A 197 82.21 -75.44 29.42
N GLY A 198 81.80 -74.67 30.43
CA GLY A 198 82.42 -74.67 31.76
C GLY A 198 82.28 -76.01 32.47
N LEU A 199 81.12 -76.65 32.40
CA LEU A 199 80.88 -77.99 32.93
C LEU A 199 81.74 -79.04 32.21
N ARG A 200 81.87 -78.96 30.88
CA ARG A 200 82.77 -79.84 30.11
C ARG A 200 84.24 -79.65 30.52
N LYS A 201 84.70 -78.41 30.69
CA LYS A 201 86.05 -78.11 31.21
C LYS A 201 86.25 -78.59 32.64
N ALA A 202 85.24 -78.50 33.49
CA ALA A 202 85.30 -79.02 34.86
C ALA A 202 85.25 -80.57 34.91
N GLN A 203 84.66 -81.20 33.91
CA GLN A 203 84.62 -82.66 33.75
C GLN A 203 85.95 -83.21 33.21
N GLU A 204 86.73 -82.41 32.48
CA GLU A 204 88.15 -82.67 32.21
C GLU A 204 88.98 -82.46 33.50
N LYS A 205 89.00 -83.47 34.37
CA LYS A 205 89.99 -83.54 35.47
C LYS A 205 91.41 -83.64 34.90
N PRO A 206 92.42 -83.06 35.58
CA PRO A 206 93.80 -83.12 35.14
C PRO A 206 94.27 -84.58 35.18
N LYS A 207 94.85 -85.07 34.08
CA LYS A 207 95.73 -86.23 34.14
C LYS A 207 97.06 -85.73 34.68
N ASP A 208 97.37 -86.03 35.93
CA ASP A 208 98.75 -86.20 36.38
C ASP A 208 98.84 -87.29 37.45
N GLU A 209 99.74 -88.22 37.14
CA GLU A 209 100.66 -88.94 38.02
C GLU A 209 100.12 -89.61 39.30
N GLU A 210 100.13 -90.94 39.30
CA GLU A 210 100.19 -91.72 40.53
C GLU A 210 101.35 -92.72 40.45
N VAL A 211 102.50 -92.27 40.97
CA VAL A 211 103.59 -93.13 41.43
C VAL A 211 103.17 -93.73 42.76
N THR A 212 103.15 -95.06 42.87
CA THR A 212 103.45 -95.73 44.14
C THR A 212 104.12 -97.09 43.92
N PRO A 213 104.98 -97.53 44.86
CA PRO A 213 106.17 -98.31 44.52
C PRO A 213 106.27 -99.68 45.22
N ALA A 214 107.27 -100.42 44.74
CA ALA A 214 108.18 -101.31 45.46
C ALA A 214 107.73 -102.72 45.88
N SER A 215 108.59 -103.66 45.41
CA SER A 215 109.17 -104.83 46.12
C SER A 215 108.85 -106.15 45.43
N LYS A 216 109.77 -107.07 45.11
CA LYS A 216 111.23 -107.16 45.06
C LYS A 216 111.54 -108.57 44.53
N ALA A 217 112.72 -108.74 43.94
CA ALA A 217 113.46 -109.98 43.71
C ALA A 217 113.15 -110.77 42.43
N GLU A 218 114.10 -111.40 41.75
CA GLU A 218 115.57 -111.38 41.73
C GLU A 218 115.98 -112.37 40.63
N SER A 219 117.23 -112.22 40.18
CA SER A 219 118.04 -113.18 39.41
C SER A 219 117.90 -113.16 37.88
N VAL A 220 118.93 -112.64 37.19
CA VAL A 220 120.17 -113.32 36.72
C VAL A 220 119.92 -113.90 35.34
N GLY A 221 120.42 -113.24 34.29
CA GLY A 221 121.57 -113.76 33.52
C GLY A 221 121.02 -114.38 32.22
N GLU A 222 121.70 -114.43 31.08
CA GLU A 222 123.05 -114.06 30.71
C GLU A 222 123.10 -114.06 29.18
N LYS A 223 123.95 -113.18 28.67
CA LYS A 223 124.46 -112.96 27.31
C LYS A 223 124.32 -114.09 26.28
N LYS A 224 124.01 -113.68 25.03
CA LYS A 224 125.02 -113.58 23.97
C LYS A 224 124.61 -112.54 22.93
#